data_AF-A0A821DUA9-F1
#
_entry.id   AF-A0A821DUA9-F1
#
_cell.length_a   1.000
_cell.length_b   1.000
_cell.length_c   1.000
_cell.angle_alpha   90.00
_cell.angle_beta   90.00
_cell.angle_gamma   90.00
#
_symmetry.space_group_name_H-M   'P 1'
#
loop_
_entity.id
_entity.type
_entity.pdbx_description
1 polymer ?
#
loop_
_entity_poly.entity_id
_entity_poly.type
_entity_poly.pdbx_seq_one_letter_code
_entity_poly.pdbx_strand_id
1 'polypeptide(L)'
;MSAASEKFHFVLSHELQDRIQIKIASIDGERTQQQQQQQQQSQQPINDIFFSNNSSFIRNLNDAKHSEPYVLCQVFSDGQSLCMPVQTSFKSFTDKWSWNEWLTLPLRYCDLPRYAILALSIHEIISPTQVRIIGSTTISLFDTDGTFRQGIYDLKVWQNVLPDVKFNSSTPGKIEAILNKGKFFKNRK
;
A
#
# COMPACT_ATOMS: atom_id res chain seq x y z
N MET A 1 -21.89 -28.02 -27.19
CA MET A 1 -21.13 -27.45 -26.05
C MET A 1 -21.81 -26.15 -25.66
N SER A 2 -22.55 -26.14 -24.55
CA SER A 2 -23.31 -24.94 -24.15
C SER A 2 -22.35 -23.93 -23.54
N ALA A 3 -22.35 -22.70 -24.08
CA ALA A 3 -21.67 -21.58 -23.45
C ALA A 3 -22.38 -21.32 -22.12
N ALA A 4 -21.71 -21.57 -20.99
CA ALA A 4 -22.22 -21.17 -19.70
C ALA A 4 -22.31 -19.64 -19.70
N SER A 5 -23.52 -19.07 -19.68
CA SER A 5 -23.67 -17.64 -19.48
C SER A 5 -23.14 -17.31 -18.09
N GLU A 6 -22.11 -16.48 -18.00
CA GLU A 6 -21.63 -15.96 -16.71
C GLU A 6 -22.78 -15.19 -16.05
N LYS A 7 -23.42 -15.81 -15.05
CA LYS A 7 -24.52 -15.23 -14.30
C LYS A 7 -23.93 -14.45 -13.13
N PHE A 8 -23.96 -13.12 -13.24
CA PHE A 8 -23.61 -12.24 -12.14
C PHE A 8 -24.72 -12.25 -11.09
N HIS A 9 -24.34 -12.33 -9.82
CA HIS A 9 -25.24 -12.22 -8.68
C HIS A 9 -24.88 -10.94 -7.92
N PHE A 10 -25.90 -10.17 -7.54
CA PHE A 10 -25.73 -8.98 -6.71
C PHE A 10 -26.23 -9.32 -5.31
N VAL A 11 -25.50 -8.86 -4.30
CA VAL A 11 -25.83 -9.03 -2.88
C VAL A 11 -25.70 -7.67 -2.21
N LEU A 12 -26.63 -7.36 -1.30
CA LEU A 12 -26.57 -6.09 -0.56
C LEU A 12 -25.51 -6.17 0.54
N SER A 13 -24.82 -5.05 0.81
CA SER A 13 -23.77 -5.00 1.84
C SER A 13 -24.28 -5.46 3.22
N HIS A 14 -25.51 -5.10 3.58
CA HIS A 14 -26.13 -5.47 4.86
C HIS A 14 -26.39 -6.98 5.02
N GLU A 15 -26.45 -7.73 3.93
CA GLU A 15 -26.64 -9.20 3.94
C GLU A 15 -25.31 -9.94 4.14
N LEU A 16 -24.17 -9.26 3.93
CA LEU A 16 -22.83 -9.83 4.03
C LEU A 16 -22.22 -9.54 5.41
N GLN A 17 -22.21 -10.55 6.27
CA GLN A 17 -21.56 -10.47 7.59
C GLN A 17 -20.07 -10.82 7.59
N ASP A 18 -19.54 -11.23 6.44
CA ASP A 18 -18.13 -11.58 6.29
C ASP A 18 -17.22 -10.36 6.44
N ARG A 19 -16.00 -10.61 6.94
CA ARG A 19 -14.95 -9.59 7.02
C ARG A 19 -14.33 -9.34 5.65
N ILE A 20 -13.95 -8.09 5.42
CA ILE A 20 -13.26 -7.70 4.19
C ILE A 20 -11.85 -8.25 4.19
N GLN A 21 -11.46 -8.84 3.06
CA GLN A 21 -10.11 -9.34 2.85
C GLN A 21 -9.46 -8.62 1.67
N ILE A 22 -8.19 -8.27 1.83
CA ILE A 22 -7.40 -7.57 0.84
C ILE A 22 -6.09 -8.31 0.67
N LYS A 23 -5.70 -8.59 -0.58
CA LYS A 23 -4.41 -9.20 -0.87
C LYS A 23 -3.39 -8.13 -1.24
N ILE A 24 -2.28 -8.07 -0.51
CA ILE A 24 -1.12 -7.26 -0.89
C ILE A 24 -0.19 -8.15 -1.72
N ALA A 25 -0.07 -7.87 -3.01
CA ALA A 25 0.68 -8.69 -3.96
C ALA A 25 2.16 -8.32 -4.01
N SER A 26 2.49 -7.24 -4.70
CA SER A 26 3.85 -6.73 -4.85
C SER A 26 3.86 -5.21 -4.99
N ILE A 27 5.04 -4.63 -4.79
CA ILE A 27 5.34 -3.24 -5.13
C ILE A 27 6.44 -3.26 -6.17
N ASP A 28 6.21 -2.55 -7.27
CA ASP A 28 7.17 -2.38 -8.34
C ASP A 28 7.58 -0.90 -8.45
N GLY A 29 8.85 -0.66 -8.76
CA GLY A 29 9.40 0.69 -8.94
C GLY A 29 10.88 0.75 -8.60
N GLU A 30 11.56 1.78 -9.12
CA GLU A 30 12.98 2.01 -8.84
C GLU A 30 13.15 3.20 -7.89
N ARG A 31 14.07 3.09 -6.93
CA ARG A 31 14.47 4.19 -6.05
C ARG A 31 15.57 5.00 -6.74
N THR A 32 15.26 6.20 -7.22
CA THR A 32 16.22 7.05 -7.94
C THR A 32 17.47 7.32 -7.10
N GLN A 33 18.66 7.23 -7.71
CA GLN A 33 19.96 7.42 -7.02
C GLN A 33 20.09 8.78 -6.30
N GLN A 34 19.50 9.84 -6.84
CA GLN A 34 19.48 11.17 -6.19
C GLN A 34 18.77 11.13 -4.83
N GLN A 35 17.75 10.28 -4.68
CA GLN A 35 17.04 10.10 -3.42
C GLN A 35 17.91 9.34 -2.42
N GLN A 36 18.76 8.41 -2.86
CA GLN A 36 19.72 7.70 -2.01
C GLN A 36 20.81 8.63 -1.47
N GLN A 37 21.22 9.63 -2.25
CA GLN A 37 22.19 10.64 -1.82
C GLN A 37 21.59 11.62 -0.79
N GLN A 38 20.35 12.08 -0.98
CA GLN A 38 19.63 12.86 0.03
C GLN A 38 19.39 12.05 1.33
N GLN A 39 19.18 10.72 1.22
CA GLN A 39 19.05 9.82 2.37
C GLN A 39 20.30 9.80 3.28
N GLN A 40 21.49 9.92 2.70
CA GLN A 40 22.75 9.98 3.45
C GLN A 40 22.98 11.37 4.07
N GLN A 41 22.63 12.45 3.37
CA GLN A 41 22.85 13.83 3.86
C GLN A 41 21.88 14.26 4.98
N SER A 42 20.68 13.68 5.06
CA SER A 42 19.73 13.96 6.15
C SER A 42 20.09 13.32 7.50
N GLN A 43 21.09 12.44 7.55
CA GLN A 43 21.63 11.89 8.79
C GLN A 43 22.69 12.86 9.33
N GLN A 44 22.34 13.66 10.34
CA GLN A 44 23.32 14.47 11.06
C GLN A 44 24.38 13.54 11.69
N PRO A 45 25.69 13.79 11.52
CA PRO A 45 26.74 12.96 12.09
C PRO A 45 26.92 13.27 13.58
N ILE A 46 26.04 12.77 14.45
CA ILE A 46 26.15 13.01 15.91
C ILE A 46 26.15 11.72 16.74
N ASN A 47 25.92 10.54 16.16
CA ASN A 47 25.76 9.31 16.96
C ASN A 47 26.90 8.28 16.86
N ASP A 48 27.94 8.53 16.05
CA ASP A 48 29.01 7.55 15.82
C ASP A 48 29.98 7.37 17.01
N ILE A 49 29.86 8.18 18.08
CA ILE A 49 30.79 8.13 19.22
C ILE A 49 30.27 7.27 20.40
N PHE A 50 28.97 7.00 20.53
CA PHE A 50 28.42 6.43 21.77
C PHE A 50 28.11 4.92 21.74
N PHE A 51 28.21 4.25 20.59
CA PHE A 51 27.82 2.83 20.47
C PHE A 51 28.96 1.89 20.05
N SER A 52 30.22 2.23 20.33
CA SER A 52 31.35 1.41 19.86
C SER A 52 31.59 0.11 20.64
N ASN A 53 30.80 -0.22 21.67
CA ASN A 53 31.06 -1.41 22.47
C ASN A 53 29.83 -2.29 22.63
N ASN A 54 29.85 -3.39 21.86
CA ASN A 54 29.03 -4.60 21.94
C ASN A 54 27.64 -4.55 21.29
N SER A 55 27.57 -4.82 19.98
CA SER A 55 26.65 -5.84 19.49
C SER A 55 26.99 -6.25 18.05
N SER A 56 27.22 -7.54 17.86
CA SER A 56 27.20 -8.24 16.57
C SER A 56 25.80 -8.27 15.90
N PHE A 57 24.91 -7.35 16.30
CA PHE A 57 23.55 -7.16 15.77
C PHE A 57 23.40 -5.85 14.97
N ILE A 58 24.43 -5.00 14.93
CA ILE A 58 24.43 -3.84 14.04
C ILE A 58 24.79 -4.35 12.64
N ARG A 59 23.75 -4.54 11.82
CA ARG A 59 23.86 -4.75 10.37
C ARG A 59 24.88 -3.73 9.83
N ASN A 60 25.94 -4.22 9.19
CA ASN A 60 26.96 -3.39 8.58
C ASN A 60 26.27 -2.28 7.76
N LEU A 61 26.45 -1.02 8.18
CA LEU A 61 25.87 0.17 7.52
C LEU A 61 26.26 0.29 6.03
N ASN A 62 27.28 -0.47 5.62
CA ASN A 62 27.79 -0.55 4.25
C ASN A 62 27.05 -1.57 3.37
N ASP A 63 26.18 -2.41 3.94
CA ASP A 63 25.41 -3.41 3.19
C ASP A 63 24.04 -2.83 2.80
N ALA A 64 24.09 -1.87 1.88
CA ALA A 64 22.97 -1.08 1.37
C ALA A 64 21.99 -1.90 0.49
N LYS A 65 21.77 -3.19 0.77
CA LYS A 65 21.16 -4.08 -0.21
C LYS A 65 19.71 -4.45 0.00
N HIS A 66 19.19 -4.49 1.23
CA HIS A 66 17.82 -4.99 1.43
C HIS A 66 17.03 -4.17 2.44
N SER A 67 16.18 -3.29 1.91
CA SER A 67 15.11 -2.64 2.67
C SER A 67 14.02 -3.66 3.01
N GLU A 68 13.51 -3.61 4.23
CA GLU A 68 12.49 -4.51 4.76
C GLU A 68 11.19 -3.72 4.99
N PRO A 69 10.46 -3.36 3.93
CA PRO A 69 9.25 -2.60 4.09
C PRO A 69 8.09 -3.46 4.62
N TYR A 70 7.08 -2.78 5.13
CA TYR A 70 5.76 -3.35 5.37
C TYR A 70 4.68 -2.39 4.84
N VAL A 71 3.51 -2.94 4.51
CA VAL A 71 2.36 -2.16 4.08
C VAL A 71 1.34 -2.12 5.21
N LEU A 72 0.92 -0.92 5.57
CA LEU A 72 -0.14 -0.64 6.53
C LEU A 72 -1.41 -0.24 5.78
N CYS A 73 -2.50 -0.93 6.11
CA CYS A 73 -3.83 -0.79 5.52
C CYS A 73 -4.80 -0.27 6.57
N GLN A 74 -5.55 0.77 6.25
CA GLN A 74 -6.56 1.33 7.15
C GLN A 74 -7.73 1.90 6.35
N VAL A 75 -8.95 1.77 6.87
CA VAL A 75 -10.16 2.23 6.20
C VAL A 75 -10.71 3.46 6.91
N PHE A 76 -11.11 4.45 6.10
CA PHE A 76 -11.63 5.73 6.54
C PHE A 76 -12.99 6.02 5.88
N SER A 77 -13.82 6.84 6.54
CA SER A 77 -14.97 7.52 5.94
C SER A 77 -15.04 8.93 6.49
N ASP A 78 -15.26 9.91 5.63
CA ASP A 78 -15.41 11.32 6.02
C ASP A 78 -14.26 11.84 6.91
N GLY A 79 -13.04 11.38 6.62
CA GLY A 79 -11.82 11.72 7.37
C GLY A 79 -11.65 10.99 8.71
N GLN A 80 -12.61 10.17 9.13
CA GLN A 80 -12.53 9.37 10.35
C GLN A 80 -12.14 7.93 10.06
N SER A 81 -11.28 7.37 10.91
CA SER A 81 -10.89 5.96 10.83
C SER A 81 -12.04 5.07 11.27
N LEU A 82 -12.41 4.09 10.44
CA LEU A 82 -13.45 3.11 10.78
C LEU A 82 -12.92 1.96 11.61
N CYS A 83 -11.62 1.67 11.54
CA CYS A 83 -11.04 0.52 12.23
C CYS A 83 -9.56 0.72 12.56
N MET A 84 -9.01 -0.17 13.39
CA MET A 84 -7.57 -0.22 13.63
C MET A 84 -6.80 -0.57 12.35
N PRO A 85 -5.58 -0.04 12.16
CA PRO A 85 -4.75 -0.38 11.02
C PRO A 85 -4.30 -1.85 11.09
N VAL A 86 -4.20 -2.48 9.92
CA VAL A 86 -3.66 -3.84 9.74
C VAL A 86 -2.43 -3.75 8.87
N GLN A 87 -1.38 -4.47 9.23
CA GLN A 87 -0.13 -4.47 8.47
C GLN A 87 0.20 -5.86 7.92
N THR A 88 1.00 -5.88 6.86
CA THR A 88 1.62 -7.10 6.34
C THR A 88 2.59 -7.72 7.33
N SER A 89 2.75 -9.03 7.25
CA SER A 89 3.77 -9.77 7.96
C SER A 89 5.18 -9.34 7.53
N PHE A 90 6.12 -9.47 8.46
CA PHE A 90 7.54 -9.27 8.16
C PHE A 90 8.02 -10.31 7.14
N LYS A 91 8.79 -9.84 6.15
CA LYS A 91 9.51 -10.68 5.18
C LYS A 91 10.85 -10.07 4.86
N SER A 92 11.87 -10.91 4.71
CA SER A 92 13.14 -10.50 4.15
C SER A 92 13.04 -10.54 2.62
N PHE A 93 13.42 -9.44 1.96
CA PHE A 93 13.35 -9.30 0.51
C PHE A 93 14.74 -9.27 -0.09
N THR A 94 14.92 -9.90 -1.24
CA THR A 94 16.12 -9.75 -2.07
C THR A 94 15.94 -8.60 -3.06
N ASP A 95 15.33 -8.86 -4.21
CA ASP A 95 15.28 -7.89 -5.32
C ASP A 95 13.89 -7.28 -5.53
N LYS A 96 12.83 -7.95 -5.06
CA LYS A 96 11.44 -7.55 -5.26
C LYS A 96 10.64 -7.62 -3.97
N TRP A 97 9.86 -6.58 -3.72
CA TRP A 97 8.93 -6.55 -2.59
C TRP A 97 7.63 -7.25 -2.99
N SER A 98 7.53 -8.54 -2.67
CA SER A 98 6.32 -9.33 -2.91
C SER A 98 5.86 -10.02 -1.63
N TRP A 99 4.71 -9.59 -1.12
CA TRP A 99 4.07 -10.20 0.04
C TRP A 99 3.20 -11.38 -0.36
N ASN A 100 2.36 -11.23 -1.39
CA ASN A 100 1.31 -12.19 -1.75
C ASN A 100 0.47 -12.63 -0.54
N GLU A 101 0.17 -11.69 0.34
CA GLU A 101 -0.43 -11.93 1.65
C GLU A 101 -1.87 -11.42 1.69
N TRP A 102 -2.78 -12.24 2.22
CA TRP A 102 -4.15 -11.82 2.52
C TRP A 102 -4.20 -11.19 3.91
N LEU A 103 -4.67 -9.94 3.97
CA LEU A 103 -4.97 -9.22 5.18
C LEU A 103 -6.48 -9.23 5.39
N THR A 104 -6.92 -9.70 6.56
CA THR A 104 -8.32 -9.60 6.97
C THR A 104 -8.49 -8.33 7.80
N LEU A 105 -9.31 -7.40 7.31
CA LEU A 105 -9.59 -6.17 8.02
C LEU A 105 -10.58 -6.42 9.17
N PRO A 106 -10.53 -5.64 10.26
CA PRO A 106 -11.49 -5.73 11.36
C PRO A 106 -12.80 -4.99 11.02
N LEU A 107 -13.30 -5.17 9.79
CA LEU A 107 -14.53 -4.59 9.26
C LEU A 107 -15.28 -5.62 8.44
N ARG A 108 -16.60 -5.66 8.58
CA ARG A 108 -17.47 -6.47 7.72
C ARG A 108 -18.00 -5.63 6.57
N TYR A 109 -18.48 -6.30 5.52
CA TYR A 109 -19.12 -5.63 4.39
C TYR A 109 -20.31 -4.76 4.83
N CYS A 110 -21.12 -5.25 5.77
CA CYS A 110 -22.26 -4.51 6.32
C CYS A 110 -21.89 -3.26 7.12
N ASP A 111 -20.64 -3.14 7.57
CA ASP A 111 -20.16 -1.99 8.36
C ASP A 111 -19.61 -0.86 7.47
N LEU A 112 -19.49 -1.09 6.15
CA LEU A 112 -18.89 -0.13 5.24
C LEU A 112 -19.89 0.93 4.75
N PRO A 113 -19.61 2.22 4.96
CA PRO A 113 -20.35 3.29 4.29
C PRO A 113 -19.96 3.37 2.81
N ARG A 114 -20.85 3.98 2.02
CA ARG A 114 -20.68 4.15 0.56
C ARG A 114 -19.38 4.85 0.17
N TYR A 115 -18.93 5.82 0.97
CA TYR A 115 -17.72 6.61 0.68
C TYR A 115 -16.47 6.10 1.41
N ALA A 116 -16.47 4.84 1.85
CA ALA A 116 -15.29 4.27 2.50
C ALA A 116 -14.06 4.29 1.57
N ILE A 117 -12.94 4.77 2.10
CA ILE A 117 -11.64 4.86 1.43
C ILE A 117 -10.68 3.92 2.13
N LEU A 118 -10.01 3.08 1.35
CA LEU A 118 -8.85 2.32 1.77
C LEU A 118 -7.60 3.17 1.59
N ALA A 119 -6.88 3.40 2.68
CA ALA A 119 -5.57 4.01 2.70
C ALA A 119 -4.50 2.93 2.89
N LEU A 120 -3.51 2.95 1.99
CA LEU A 120 -2.33 2.09 2.04
C LEU A 120 -1.10 2.98 2.22
N SER A 121 -0.23 2.61 3.15
CA SER A 121 1.04 3.29 3.37
C SER A 121 2.17 2.28 3.51
N ILE A 122 3.28 2.55 2.85
CA ILE A 122 4.45 1.68 2.78
C ILE A 122 5.51 2.29 3.68
N HIS A 123 5.96 1.50 4.64
CA HIS A 123 6.87 1.95 5.69
C HIS A 123 8.15 1.12 5.64
N GLU A 124 9.28 1.78 5.82
CA GLU A 124 10.61 1.20 5.93
C GLU A 124 11.12 1.40 7.35
N ILE A 125 11.55 0.31 7.99
CA ILE A 125 12.20 0.37 9.30
C ILE A 125 13.67 0.72 9.07
N ILE A 126 14.13 1.83 9.63
CA ILE A 126 15.51 2.31 9.50
C ILE A 126 16.32 1.95 10.73
N SER A 127 15.71 2.11 11.89
CA SER A 127 16.28 1.78 13.18
C SER A 127 15.16 1.35 14.13
N PRO A 128 15.47 0.77 15.30
CA PRO A 128 14.46 0.36 16.27
C PRO A 128 13.50 1.48 16.72
N THR A 129 13.91 2.74 16.57
CA THR A 129 13.12 3.92 16.98
C THR A 129 12.62 4.75 15.81
N GLN A 130 13.00 4.40 14.57
CA GLN A 130 12.74 5.23 13.40
C GLN A 130 12.15 4.41 12.26
N VAL A 131 10.95 4.80 11.86
CA VAL A 131 10.24 4.31 10.68
C VAL A 131 10.07 5.47 9.70
N ARG A 132 10.28 5.20 8.42
CA ARG A 132 10.10 6.17 7.33
C ARG A 132 8.98 5.71 6.41
N ILE A 133 8.16 6.66 5.98
CA ILE A 133 7.22 6.41 4.89
C ILE A 133 7.94 6.44 3.53
N ILE A 134 7.88 5.34 2.79
CA ILE A 134 8.34 5.25 1.41
C ILE A 134 7.31 5.91 0.48
N GLY A 135 6.03 5.66 0.75
CA GLY A 135 4.95 6.25 -0.01
C GLY A 135 3.59 5.76 0.45
N SER A 136 2.56 6.31 -0.16
CA SER A 136 1.17 5.96 0.15
C SER A 136 0.29 6.01 -1.08
N THR A 137 -0.89 5.43 -0.96
CA THR A 137 -1.91 5.45 -1.98
C THR A 137 -3.28 5.27 -1.34
N THR A 138 -4.31 5.84 -1.96
CA THR A 138 -5.69 5.72 -1.51
C THR A 138 -6.59 5.23 -2.65
N ILE A 139 -7.63 4.48 -2.30
CA ILE A 139 -8.64 4.01 -3.24
C ILE A 139 -10.00 3.93 -2.55
N SER A 140 -11.07 4.32 -3.25
CA SER A 140 -12.43 4.10 -2.77
C SER A 140 -12.77 2.60 -2.79
N LEU A 141 -13.40 2.09 -1.73
CA LEU A 141 -13.85 0.69 -1.67
C LEU A 141 -15.05 0.41 -2.58
N PHE A 142 -15.84 1.43 -2.88
CA PHE A 142 -16.96 1.35 -3.82
C PHE A 142 -16.64 2.16 -5.08
N ASP A 143 -17.20 1.75 -6.22
CA ASP A 143 -17.19 2.56 -7.43
C ASP A 143 -18.29 3.65 -7.43
N THR A 144 -18.38 4.37 -8.54
CA THR A 144 -19.38 5.43 -8.75
C THR A 144 -20.80 4.90 -8.72
N ASP A 145 -21.01 3.63 -9.07
CA ASP A 145 -22.33 2.99 -9.14
C ASP A 145 -22.73 2.40 -7.78
N GLY A 146 -21.75 2.10 -6.93
CA GLY A 146 -21.96 1.59 -5.57
C GLY A 146 -21.64 0.14 -5.40
N THR A 147 -21.00 -0.44 -6.40
CA THR A 147 -20.52 -1.81 -6.34
C THR A 147 -19.22 -1.80 -5.57
N PHE A 148 -19.08 -2.74 -4.64
CA PHE A 148 -17.81 -2.97 -3.96
C PHE A 148 -16.74 -3.38 -4.98
N ARG A 149 -15.58 -2.75 -4.94
CA ARG A 149 -14.48 -3.04 -5.86
C ARG A 149 -13.94 -4.43 -5.61
N GLN A 150 -13.96 -5.26 -6.65
CA GLN A 150 -13.48 -6.65 -6.62
C GLN A 150 -12.46 -6.87 -7.72
N GLY A 151 -11.49 -7.76 -7.46
CA GLY A 151 -10.45 -8.12 -8.42
C GLY A 151 -9.09 -7.50 -8.10
N ILE A 152 -8.25 -7.43 -9.13
CA ILE A 152 -6.84 -7.02 -9.02
C ILE A 152 -6.71 -5.57 -9.50
N TYR A 153 -6.04 -4.74 -8.72
CA TYR A 153 -5.81 -3.33 -9.03
C TYR A 153 -4.33 -2.98 -8.91
N ASP A 154 -3.78 -2.40 -9.98
CA ASP A 154 -2.49 -1.74 -9.95
C ASP A 154 -2.68 -0.29 -9.51
N LEU A 155 -2.11 0.08 -8.37
CA LEU A 155 -2.27 1.41 -7.77
C LEU A 155 -0.97 2.19 -7.85
N LYS A 156 -1.06 3.46 -8.27
CA LYS A 156 0.09 4.36 -8.19
C LYS A 156 0.39 4.67 -6.72
N VAL A 157 1.66 4.52 -6.36
CA VAL A 157 2.19 4.95 -5.07
C VAL A 157 2.76 6.37 -5.20
N TRP A 158 2.39 7.23 -4.26
CA TRP A 158 2.90 8.58 -4.12
C TRP A 158 4.05 8.58 -3.12
N GLN A 159 5.23 9.00 -3.56
CA GLN A 159 6.46 8.86 -2.78
C GLN A 159 6.55 9.87 -1.63
N ASN A 160 7.05 9.41 -0.48
CA ASN A 160 7.35 10.22 0.71
C ASN A 160 6.18 11.08 1.23
N VAL A 161 4.94 10.65 0.99
CA VAL A 161 3.73 11.35 1.45
C VAL A 161 2.82 10.41 2.22
N LEU A 162 2.12 10.95 3.23
CA LEU A 162 1.07 10.25 3.97
C LEU A 162 -0.19 10.11 3.11
N PRO A 163 -1.04 9.10 3.36
CA PRO A 163 -2.28 8.92 2.63
C PRO A 163 -3.25 10.08 2.89
N ASP A 164 -3.79 10.67 1.83
CA ASP A 164 -4.79 11.73 1.91
C ASP A 164 -6.19 11.13 1.77
N VAL A 165 -6.92 11.06 2.87
CA VAL A 165 -8.22 10.36 2.97
C VAL A 165 -9.42 11.25 2.61
N LYS A 166 -9.19 12.36 1.90
CA LYS A 166 -10.25 13.22 1.38
C LYS A 166 -10.84 12.63 0.10
N PHE A 167 -12.07 13.05 -0.22
CA PHE A 167 -12.74 12.67 -1.47
C PHE A 167 -11.90 13.03 -2.72
N ASN A 168 -11.30 14.22 -2.73
CA ASN A 168 -10.37 14.69 -3.74
C ASN A 168 -8.91 14.45 -3.32
N SER A 169 -8.60 13.20 -2.99
CA SER A 169 -7.28 12.81 -2.50
C SER A 169 -6.16 13.34 -3.38
N SER A 170 -5.10 13.87 -2.76
CA SER A 170 -3.82 14.16 -3.40
C SER A 170 -2.95 12.92 -3.62
N THR A 171 -3.35 11.77 -3.07
CA THR A 171 -2.66 10.48 -3.25
C THR A 171 -3.54 9.38 -3.88
N PRO A 172 -4.28 9.64 -4.98
CA PRO A 172 -5.17 8.66 -5.58
C PRO A 172 -4.37 7.54 -6.23
N GLY A 173 -4.70 6.29 -5.91
CA GLY A 173 -4.07 5.11 -6.50
C GLY A 173 -4.58 4.80 -7.88
N LYS A 174 -5.89 4.97 -8.09
CA LYS A 174 -6.50 4.92 -9.41
C LYS A 174 -6.45 6.31 -10.02
N ILE A 175 -5.48 6.55 -10.89
CA ILE A 175 -5.51 7.73 -11.75
C ILE A 175 -6.48 7.44 -12.87
N GLU A 176 -7.61 8.14 -12.90
CA GLU A 176 -8.42 8.18 -14.11
C GLU A 176 -7.56 8.72 -15.25
N ALA A 177 -7.52 8.00 -16.37
CA ALA A 177 -6.71 8.35 -17.53
C ALA A 177 -7.23 9.63 -18.19
N ILE A 178 -7.04 10.78 -17.55
CA ILE A 178 -7.43 12.09 -18.10
C ILE A 178 -6.40 12.60 -19.13
N LEU A 179 -5.23 11.96 -19.28
CA LEU A 179 -4.26 12.30 -20.32
C LEU A 179 -3.55 11.06 -20.87
N ASN A 180 -4.25 10.28 -21.71
CA ASN A 180 -3.68 9.60 -22.89
C ASN A 180 -4.77 8.83 -23.66
N LYS A 181 -5.62 9.56 -24.40
CA LYS A 181 -6.19 9.04 -25.67
C LYS A 181 -5.07 8.98 -26.74
N GLY A 182 -4.00 8.26 -26.41
CA GLY A 182 -2.77 8.23 -27.18
C GLY A 182 -1.93 7.03 -26.75
N LYS A 183 -2.12 5.91 -27.46
CA LYS A 183 -1.21 4.75 -27.51
C LYS A 183 -1.12 3.87 -26.25
N PHE A 184 -2.19 3.13 -25.98
CA PHE A 184 -2.06 1.78 -25.43
C PHE A 184 -2.07 0.77 -26.59
N PHE A 185 -0.92 0.59 -27.26
CA PHE A 185 -0.72 -0.60 -28.08
C PHE A 185 -0.30 -1.74 -27.14
N LYS A 186 -1.28 -2.55 -26.71
CA LYS A 186 -0.99 -3.90 -26.23
C LYS A 186 -0.66 -4.76 -27.45
N ASN A 187 0.62 -5.06 -27.67
CA ASN A 187 1.00 -6.25 -28.41
C ASN A 187 1.11 -7.39 -27.40
N ARG A 188 0.05 -8.19 -27.28
CA ARG A 188 0.16 -9.56 -26.75
C ARG A 188 0.34 -10.48 -27.96
N LYS A 189 1.47 -11.18 -28.00
CA LYS A 189 1.56 -12.47 -28.69
C LYS A 189 0.99 -13.54 -27.78
#